data_AF-A0A8H7KCZ4-F1
#
_entry.id   AF-A0A8H7KCZ4-F1
#
_cell.length_a   1.000
_cell.length_b   1.000
_cell.length_c   1.000
_cell.angle_alpha   90.00
_cell.angle_beta   90.00
_cell.angle_gamma   90.00
#
_symmetry.space_group_name_H-M   'P 1'
#
loop_
_entity.id
_entity.type
_entity.pdbx_description
1 polymer ?
#
loop_
_entity_poly.entity_id
_entity_poly.type
_entity_poly.pdbx_seq_one_letter_code
_entity_poly.pdbx_strand_id
1 'polypeptide(L)'
;MYSAGGSLNKEEVEGRIFSLLQGFDKVNDTANIKSTAHFANDLGLDSLDTVEVVMAIEEEFSIEIPDKDADSIHSIEQAVTYILNQPDAS
;
A
#
# COMPACT_ATOMS: atom_id res chain seq x y z
N MET A 1 -3.29 -8.50 -24.70
CA MET A 1 -2.98 -7.12 -25.12
C MET A 1 -2.98 -6.28 -23.86
N TYR A 2 -1.82 -5.94 -23.30
CA TYR A 2 -1.74 -5.07 -22.12
C TYR A 2 -1.38 -3.67 -22.62
N SER A 3 -2.40 -2.95 -23.08
CA SER A 3 -2.30 -1.52 -23.34
C SER A 3 -3.00 -0.83 -22.19
N ALA A 4 -2.26 -0.24 -21.27
CA ALA A 4 -2.80 0.73 -20.34
C ALA A 4 -1.70 1.74 -19.99
N GLY A 5 -1.39 2.62 -20.94
CA GLY A 5 -0.85 3.94 -20.62
C GLY A 5 -2.00 4.83 -20.14
N GLY A 6 -2.55 4.53 -18.97
CA GLY A 6 -3.65 5.25 -18.34
C GLY A 6 -3.25 5.58 -16.91
N SER A 7 -3.53 6.81 -16.47
CA SER A 7 -3.34 7.25 -15.09
C SER A 7 -3.86 6.20 -14.12
N LEU A 8 -3.04 5.83 -13.12
CA LEU A 8 -3.43 4.92 -12.05
C LEU A 8 -4.77 5.36 -11.46
N ASN A 9 -5.76 4.48 -11.47
CA ASN A 9 -7.04 4.71 -10.81
C ASN A 9 -7.07 4.04 -9.43
N LYS A 10 -8.03 4.44 -8.59
CA LYS A 10 -8.16 3.94 -7.20
C LYS A 10 -8.18 2.42 -7.13
N GLU A 11 -8.93 1.77 -8.01
CA GLU A 11 -9.13 0.32 -8.01
C GLU A 11 -7.84 -0.43 -8.37
N GLU A 12 -7.05 0.12 -9.30
CA GLU A 12 -5.75 -0.44 -9.68
C GLU A 12 -4.73 -0.32 -8.54
N VAL A 13 -4.63 0.85 -7.92
CA VAL A 13 -3.70 1.08 -6.79
C VAL A 13 -4.08 0.18 -5.62
N GLU A 14 -5.38 0.14 -5.28
CA GLU A 14 -5.89 -0.68 -4.19
C GLU A 14 -5.63 -2.17 -4.46
N GLY A 15 -5.86 -2.66 -5.68
CA GLY A 15 -5.60 -4.04 -6.07
C GLY A 15 -4.12 -4.43 -5.99
N ARG A 16 -3.21 -3.53 -6.37
CA ARG A 16 -1.75 -3.75 -6.26
C ARG A 16 -1.31 -3.81 -4.80
N ILE A 17 -1.71 -2.85 -3.97
CA ILE A 17 -1.38 -2.86 -2.53
C ILE A 17 -1.95 -4.10 -1.83
N PHE A 18 -3.18 -4.48 -2.18
CA PHE A 18 -3.80 -5.69 -1.66
C PHE A 18 -3.00 -6.94 -2.03
N SER A 19 -2.54 -7.03 -3.28
CA SER A 19 -1.70 -8.14 -3.74
C SER A 19 -0.34 -8.17 -3.04
N LEU A 20 0.25 -7.00 -2.79
CA LEU A 20 1.50 -6.85 -2.04
C LEU A 20 1.33 -7.37 -0.62
N LEU A 21 0.26 -6.96 0.09
CA LEU A 21 -0.02 -7.42 1.44
C LEU A 21 -0.32 -8.92 1.52
N GLN A 22 -0.94 -9.52 0.50
CA GLN A 22 -1.13 -10.97 0.44
C GLN A 22 0.18 -11.74 0.27
N GLY A 23 1.18 -11.14 -0.39
CA GLY A 23 2.51 -11.72 -0.57
C GLY A 23 3.46 -11.44 0.60
N PHE A 24 3.05 -10.62 1.57
CA PHE A 24 3.89 -10.25 2.70
C PHE A 24 3.87 -11.36 3.76
N ASP A 25 5.01 -12.00 4.00
CA ASP A 25 5.15 -13.19 4.86
C ASP A 25 4.61 -13.02 6.29
N LYS A 26 4.49 -11.77 6.77
CA LYS A 26 3.96 -11.46 8.11
C LYS A 26 2.44 -11.43 8.16
N VAL A 27 1.77 -11.27 7.02
CA VAL A 27 0.31 -11.24 6.93
C VAL A 27 -0.22 -12.67 6.81
N ASN A 28 -0.58 -13.26 7.95
CA ASN A 28 -1.03 -14.65 8.00
C ASN A 28 -2.53 -14.84 7.68
N ASP A 29 -3.33 -13.79 7.80
CA ASP A 29 -4.78 -13.84 7.58
C ASP A 29 -5.23 -12.83 6.53
N THR A 30 -5.34 -13.33 5.29
CA THR A 30 -5.81 -12.52 4.16
C THR A 30 -7.27 -12.09 4.27
N ALA A 31 -8.07 -12.73 5.15
CA ALA A 31 -9.47 -12.34 5.36
C ALA A 31 -9.60 -11.02 6.14
N ASN A 32 -8.55 -10.63 6.88
CA ASN A 32 -8.51 -9.35 7.58
C ASN A 32 -7.99 -8.20 6.72
N ILE A 33 -7.40 -8.51 5.55
CA ILE A 33 -6.97 -7.48 4.60
C ILE A 33 -8.23 -6.82 4.03
N LYS A 34 -8.45 -5.57 4.42
CA LYS A 34 -9.55 -4.73 3.95
C LYS A 34 -9.00 -3.34 3.70
N SER A 35 -9.67 -2.57 2.85
CA SER A 35 -9.27 -1.19 2.54
C SER A 35 -9.11 -0.33 3.79
N THR A 36 -9.97 -0.56 4.79
CA THR A 36 -9.99 0.15 6.07
C THR A 36 -9.20 -0.54 7.19
N ALA A 37 -8.58 -1.70 6.92
CA ALA A 37 -7.83 -2.43 7.94
C ALA A 37 -6.56 -1.67 8.31
N HIS A 38 -6.33 -1.54 9.61
CA HIS A 38 -5.12 -0.92 10.15
C HIS A 38 -3.97 -1.95 10.16
N PHE A 39 -2.84 -1.60 9.56
CA PHE A 39 -1.67 -2.49 9.44
C PHE A 39 -1.21 -3.03 10.79
N ALA A 40 -1.03 -2.17 11.78
CA ALA A 40 -0.68 -2.62 13.13
C ALA A 40 -1.85 -3.30 13.88
N ASN A 41 -2.99 -2.61 14.01
CA ASN A 41 -4.05 -3.08 14.92
C ASN A 41 -4.86 -4.28 14.39
N ASP A 42 -5.07 -4.36 13.07
CA ASP A 42 -5.90 -5.40 12.45
C ASP A 42 -5.08 -6.50 11.78
N LEU A 43 -3.96 -6.16 11.14
CA LEU A 43 -3.07 -7.14 10.51
C LEU A 43 -1.95 -7.62 11.43
N GLY A 44 -1.75 -6.98 12.59
CA GLY A 44 -0.75 -7.38 13.58
C GLY A 44 0.68 -7.10 13.17
N LEU A 45 0.90 -6.18 12.22
CA LEU A 45 2.22 -5.77 11.76
C LEU A 45 2.88 -4.87 12.81
N ASP A 46 4.14 -5.13 13.15
CA ASP A 46 4.86 -4.26 14.06
C ASP A 46 5.36 -2.97 13.38
N SER A 47 6.03 -2.10 14.13
CA SER A 47 6.55 -0.83 13.60
C SER A 47 7.64 -1.01 12.54
N LEU A 48 8.34 -2.15 12.51
CA LEU A 48 9.34 -2.46 11.49
C LEU A 48 8.68 -3.06 10.25
N ASP A 49 7.73 -3.98 10.44
CA ASP A 49 6.94 -4.58 9.37
C ASP A 49 6.15 -3.50 8.60
N THR A 50 5.61 -2.49 9.30
CA THR A 50 4.93 -1.35 8.65
C THR A 50 5.87 -0.52 7.78
N VAL A 51 7.11 -0.32 8.20
CA VAL A 51 8.14 0.34 7.38
C VAL A 51 8.47 -0.50 6.14
N GLU A 52 8.59 -1.82 6.29
CA GLU A 52 8.80 -2.74 5.15
C GLU A 52 7.64 -2.70 4.15
N VAL A 53 6.39 -2.66 4.62
CA VAL A 53 5.21 -2.50 3.76
C VAL A 53 5.24 -1.18 3.00
N VAL A 54 5.57 -0.07 3.67
CA VAL A 54 5.67 1.25 3.03
C VAL A 54 6.78 1.25 1.97
N MET A 55 7.96 0.72 2.27
CA MET A 55 9.05 0.61 1.29
C MET A 55 8.66 -0.25 0.08
N ALA A 56 7.95 -1.35 0.29
CA ALA A 56 7.47 -2.18 -0.81
C ALA A 56 6.44 -1.43 -1.68
N ILE A 57 5.59 -0.59 -1.08
CA ILE A 57 4.66 0.30 -1.80
C ILE A 57 5.45 1.35 -2.61
N GLU A 58 6.49 1.96 -2.03
CA GLU A 58 7.36 2.90 -2.74
C GLU A 58 7.97 2.28 -3.99
N GLU A 59 8.52 1.07 -3.87
CA GLU A 59 9.12 0.32 -4.98
C GLU A 59 8.08 -0.06 -6.05
N GLU A 60 6.91 -0.55 -5.64
CA GLU A 60 5.83 -0.98 -6.55
C GLU A 60 5.31 0.17 -7.43
N PHE A 61 5.18 1.37 -6.86
CA PHE A 61 4.65 2.55 -7.56
C PHE A 61 5.73 3.53 -8.04
N SER A 62 7.01 3.23 -7.78
CA SER A 62 8.15 4.10 -8.08
C SER A 62 8.00 5.51 -7.51
N ILE A 63 7.53 5.60 -6.26
CA ILE A 63 7.34 6.86 -5.51
C ILE A 63 8.28 6.94 -4.31
N GLU A 64 8.39 8.13 -3.72
CA GLU A 64 9.11 8.36 -2.47
C GLU A 64 8.12 8.92 -1.44
N ILE A 65 7.99 8.25 -0.30
CA ILE A 65 7.13 8.60 0.82
C ILE A 65 8.03 9.07 1.97
N PRO A 66 8.03 10.37 2.29
CA PRO A 66 8.81 10.86 3.43
C PRO A 66 8.40 10.18 4.73
N ASP A 67 9.35 9.90 5.63
CA ASP A 67 9.09 9.25 6.94
C ASP A 67 7.89 9.85 7.70
N LYS A 68 7.79 11.19 7.70
CA LYS A 68 6.69 11.94 8.35
C LYS A 68 5.30 11.59 7.81
N ASP A 69 5.21 11.22 6.54
CA ASP A 69 3.98 10.91 5.83
C ASP A 69 3.73 9.40 5.89
N ALA A 70 4.80 8.58 5.86
CA ALA A 70 4.76 7.14 6.12
C ALA A 70 4.16 6.83 7.51
N ASP A 71 4.54 7.60 8.53
CA ASP A 71 3.97 7.52 9.89
C ASP A 71 2.45 7.79 9.93
N SER A 72 1.88 8.42 8.89
CA SER A 72 0.44 8.69 8.79
C SER A 72 -0.30 7.65 7.94
N ILE A 73 0.41 6.72 7.28
CA ILE A 73 -0.14 5.66 6.46
C ILE A 73 -0.28 4.41 7.31
N HIS A 74 -1.50 4.14 7.72
CA HIS A 74 -1.84 3.00 8.57
C HIS A 74 -2.81 2.02 7.92
N SER A 75 -3.40 2.37 6.77
CA SER A 75 -4.33 1.52 6.05
C SER A 75 -4.13 1.58 4.54
N ILE A 76 -4.68 0.60 3.84
CA ILE A 76 -4.67 0.56 2.36
C ILE A 76 -5.34 1.81 1.80
N GLU A 77 -6.48 2.22 2.33
CA GLU A 77 -7.20 3.40 1.86
C GLU A 77 -6.35 4.68 1.95
N GLN A 78 -5.58 4.83 3.04
CA GLN A 78 -4.67 5.97 3.19
C GLN A 78 -3.52 5.90 2.19
N ALA A 79 -2.91 4.73 2.02
CA ALA A 79 -1.85 4.53 1.03
C ALA A 79 -2.35 4.82 -0.40
N VAL A 80 -3.52 4.31 -0.77
CA VAL A 80 -4.17 4.58 -2.06
C VAL A 80 -4.39 6.08 -2.25
N THR A 81 -4.93 6.76 -1.23
CA THR A 81 -5.18 8.20 -1.29
C THR A 81 -3.87 8.97 -1.46
N TYR A 82 -2.79 8.55 -0.80
CA TYR A 82 -1.48 9.18 -0.94
C TYR A 82 -0.92 9.00 -2.36
N ILE A 83 -0.91 7.76 -2.87
CA ILE A 83 -0.38 7.44 -4.21
C ILE A 83 -1.14 8.17 -5.31
N LEU A 84 -2.47 8.22 -5.25
CA LEU A 84 -3.28 8.94 -6.24
C LEU A 84 -3.05 10.45 -6.25
N ASN A 85 -2.55 11.01 -5.14
CA ASN A 85 -2.19 12.42 -5.07
C ASN A 85 -0.76 12.69 -5.56
N GLN A 86 0.01 11.63 -5.89
CA GLN A 86 1.38 11.79 -6.32
C GLN A 86 1.50 11.77 -7.85
N PRO A 87 2.06 12.83 -8.47
CA PRO A 87 2.07 12.99 -9.93
C PRO A 87 2.99 12.00 -10.64
N ASP A 88 3.90 11.37 -9.92
CA ASP A 88 4.92 10.45 -10.45
C ASP A 88 4.54 8.97 -10.32
N ALA A 89 3.42 8.65 -9.66
CA ALA A 89 2.94 7.28 -9.51
C ALA A 89 2.56 6.69 -10.88
N SER A 90 3.16 5.54 -11.25
CA SER A 90 3.09 4.94 -12.60
C SER A 90 2.63 3.47 -12.64
#